data_AF-A0A1H6F9F8-F1
#
_entry.id   AF-A0A1H6F9F8-F1
#
_cell.length_a   1.000
_cell.length_b   1.000
_cell.length_c   1.000
_cell.angle_alpha   90.00
_cell.angle_beta   90.00
_cell.angle_gamma   90.00
#
_symmetry.space_group_name_H-M   'P 1'
#
loop_
_entity.id
_entity.type
_entity.pdbx_description
1 polymer ?
#
loop_
_entity_poly.entity_id
_entity_poly.type
_entity_poly.pdbx_seq_one_letter_code
_entity_poly.pdbx_strand_id
1 'polypeptide(L)'
;MRQDGVGNKSYLRNFLFDTKEQKQLVQMPAIELTTAERAWLKAQPKISMAIATNYPRSYYGKSGKLQGVDVDYIALLEKKLGIQFEHITSNWHTALDRAMKHEVDTILNADKMEYREQYLNFTKVYFAVPQVVIAPENEAAISDLNELCGRKIAVHKGSSYSAFLQQHHPCIELLEVIDKKKFLPQLLPGRQQPVLVLLITLWVIFRKWLFPVSRLSI
;
A
#
# COMPACT_ATOMS: atom_id res chain seq x y z
N MET A 1 -34.67 -3.03 22.59
CA MET A 1 -33.66 -4.04 22.19
C MET A 1 -33.30 -3.81 20.73
N ARG A 2 -32.08 -3.31 20.46
CA ARG A 2 -31.34 -3.41 19.19
C ARG A 2 -29.96 -2.78 19.44
N GLN A 3 -29.02 -3.63 19.86
CA GLN A 3 -27.59 -3.33 19.90
C GLN A 3 -26.98 -4.17 18.77
N ASP A 4 -26.69 -3.59 17.62
CA ASP A 4 -25.88 -4.24 16.58
C ASP A 4 -25.23 -3.14 15.74
N GLY A 5 -24.18 -2.51 16.27
CA GLY A 5 -23.54 -1.37 15.59
C GLY A 5 -22.15 -1.01 16.10
N VAL A 6 -21.45 -1.93 16.76
CA VAL A 6 -20.13 -1.64 17.33
C VAL A 6 -19.12 -2.67 16.84
N GLY A 7 -18.16 -2.21 16.04
CA GLY A 7 -16.78 -2.74 16.03
C GLY A 7 -16.62 -4.25 15.86
N ASN A 8 -17.34 -4.90 14.94
CA ASN A 8 -17.17 -6.32 14.74
C ASN A 8 -15.83 -6.60 14.04
N LYS A 9 -14.81 -7.00 14.80
CA LYS A 9 -13.51 -7.50 14.31
C LYS A 9 -13.67 -8.60 13.24
N SER A 10 -14.81 -9.28 13.21
CA SER A 10 -15.17 -10.28 12.20
C SER A 10 -15.44 -9.67 10.83
N TYR A 11 -15.93 -8.43 10.73
CA TYR A 11 -16.17 -7.76 9.44
C TYR A 11 -14.86 -7.51 8.71
N LEU A 12 -13.87 -6.87 9.35
CA LEU A 12 -12.56 -6.62 8.74
C LEU A 12 -11.81 -7.93 8.46
N ARG A 13 -11.95 -8.95 9.30
CA ARG A 13 -11.37 -10.27 9.03
C ARG A 13 -12.03 -10.93 7.83
N ASN A 14 -13.35 -10.94 7.74
CA ASN A 14 -14.04 -11.56 6.62
C ASN A 14 -13.87 -10.76 5.33
N PHE A 15 -13.74 -9.44 5.42
CA PHE A 15 -13.48 -8.54 4.28
C PHE A 15 -12.05 -8.68 3.74
N LEU A 16 -11.03 -8.76 4.62
CA LEU A 16 -9.62 -8.90 4.22
C LEU A 16 -9.23 -10.36 3.90
N PHE A 17 -9.98 -11.33 4.40
CA PHE A 17 -9.68 -12.76 4.30
C PHE A 17 -10.88 -13.58 3.84
N ASP A 18 -11.75 -13.07 2.95
CA ASP A 18 -12.78 -13.90 2.34
C ASP A 18 -12.08 -15.05 1.60
N THR A 19 -12.24 -16.25 2.16
CA THR A 19 -11.47 -17.44 1.80
C THR A 19 -12.05 -18.18 0.61
N LYS A 20 -13.23 -17.78 0.12
CA LYS A 20 -13.83 -18.39 -1.08
C LYS A 20 -13.03 -18.10 -2.34
N GLU A 21 -12.49 -16.89 -2.51
CA GLU A 21 -11.59 -16.57 -3.64
C GLU A 21 -10.23 -17.26 -3.51
N GLN A 22 -9.74 -17.47 -2.29
CA GLN A 22 -8.44 -18.10 -2.06
C GLN A 22 -8.42 -19.60 -2.40
N LYS A 23 -9.55 -20.32 -2.28
CA LYS A 23 -9.62 -21.75 -2.65
C LYS A 23 -9.53 -21.99 -4.17
N GLN A 24 -9.77 -20.98 -5.00
CA GLN A 24 -9.57 -21.07 -6.46
C GLN A 24 -8.11 -20.85 -6.88
N LEU A 25 -7.21 -20.43 -5.99
CA LEU A 25 -5.81 -20.13 -6.30
C LEU A 25 -4.93 -21.37 -6.56
N VAL A 26 -5.46 -22.60 -6.46
CA VAL A 26 -4.66 -23.84 -6.49
C VAL A 26 -4.44 -24.42 -7.90
N GLN A 27 -5.04 -23.84 -8.95
CA GLN A 27 -4.64 -24.09 -10.33
C GLN A 27 -4.57 -22.79 -11.12
N MET A 28 -3.48 -22.05 -10.95
CA MET A 28 -3.21 -20.88 -11.77
C MET A 28 -2.62 -21.33 -13.11
N PRO A 29 -3.28 -21.06 -14.25
CA PRO A 29 -2.77 -21.44 -15.57
C PRO A 29 -1.36 -20.84 -15.83
N ALA A 30 -0.63 -21.47 -16.75
CA ALA A 30 0.64 -20.97 -17.24
C ALA A 30 0.43 -19.60 -17.92
N ILE A 31 1.43 -18.71 -17.82
CA ILE A 31 1.40 -17.44 -18.57
C ILE A 31 1.72 -17.79 -20.03
N GLU A 32 0.72 -17.71 -20.89
CA GLU A 32 0.89 -17.90 -22.33
C GLU A 32 1.44 -16.61 -22.95
N LEU A 33 2.76 -16.59 -23.18
CA LEU A 33 3.43 -15.50 -23.87
C LEU A 33 3.31 -15.67 -25.38
N THR A 34 3.25 -14.57 -26.12
CA THR A 34 3.40 -14.57 -27.57
C THR A 34 4.85 -14.89 -27.97
N THR A 35 5.06 -15.23 -29.25
CA THR A 35 6.41 -15.44 -29.79
C THR A 35 7.26 -14.18 -29.70
N ALA A 36 6.65 -13.00 -29.92
CA ALA A 36 7.33 -11.71 -29.80
C ALA A 36 7.76 -11.42 -28.35
N GLU A 37 6.88 -11.65 -27.36
CA GLU A 37 7.20 -11.44 -25.95
C GLU A 37 8.30 -12.40 -25.45
N ARG A 38 8.25 -13.67 -25.85
CA ARG A 38 9.33 -14.62 -25.54
C ARG A 38 10.67 -14.21 -26.13
N ALA A 39 10.67 -13.75 -27.39
CA ALA A 39 11.87 -13.26 -28.04
C ALA A 39 12.41 -12.01 -27.33
N TRP A 40 11.53 -11.08 -26.96
CA TRP A 40 11.89 -9.89 -26.20
C TRP A 40 12.50 -10.25 -24.85
N LEU A 41 11.84 -11.11 -24.04
CA LEU A 41 12.37 -11.53 -22.73
C LEU A 41 13.73 -12.21 -22.83
N LYS A 42 13.97 -13.03 -23.86
CA LYS A 42 15.28 -13.66 -24.09
C LYS A 42 16.36 -12.66 -24.50
N ALA A 43 15.98 -11.58 -25.18
CA ALA A 43 16.89 -10.54 -25.62
C ALA A 43 17.23 -9.51 -24.52
N GLN A 44 16.44 -9.45 -23.44
CA GLN A 44 16.70 -8.57 -22.31
C GLN A 44 17.58 -9.27 -21.26
N PRO A 45 18.87 -8.93 -21.14
CA PRO A 45 19.74 -9.54 -20.14
C PRO A 45 19.37 -9.12 -18.71
N LYS A 46 18.70 -7.97 -18.55
CA LYS A 46 18.27 -7.41 -17.27
C LYS A 46 17.00 -6.58 -17.48
N ILE A 47 16.05 -6.73 -16.56
CA ILE A 47 14.85 -5.89 -16.49
C ILE A 47 14.83 -5.25 -15.10
N SER A 48 14.96 -3.93 -15.06
CA SER A 48 15.09 -3.14 -13.84
C SER A 48 13.73 -2.73 -13.28
N MET A 49 13.58 -2.83 -11.96
CA MET A 49 12.34 -2.54 -11.25
C MET A 49 12.57 -1.58 -10.08
N ALA A 50 12.01 -0.38 -10.15
CA ALA A 50 11.96 0.51 -9.00
C ALA A 50 10.94 0.01 -7.97
N ILE A 51 11.38 -0.16 -6.72
CA ILE A 51 10.51 -0.56 -5.61
C ILE A 51 10.50 0.54 -4.56
N ALA A 52 9.38 1.24 -4.45
CA ALA A 52 9.16 2.17 -3.34
C ALA A 52 8.97 1.37 -2.04
N THR A 53 9.83 1.57 -1.05
CA THR A 53 9.70 0.91 0.26
C THR A 53 8.48 1.45 1.01
N ASN A 54 7.49 0.60 1.25
CA ASN A 54 6.26 0.93 1.93
C ASN A 54 5.77 -0.28 2.75
N TYR A 55 6.06 -0.28 4.06
CA TYR A 55 5.52 -1.31 4.95
C TYR A 55 3.98 -1.33 4.93
N PRO A 56 3.31 -2.50 4.88
CA PRO A 56 3.87 -3.86 4.87
C PRO A 56 4.09 -4.45 3.46
N ARG A 57 3.88 -3.68 2.38
CA ARG A 57 3.90 -4.23 1.03
C ARG A 57 5.30 -4.50 0.48
N SER A 58 6.26 -3.63 0.81
CA SER A 58 7.67 -3.75 0.43
C SER A 58 8.55 -3.11 1.51
N TYR A 59 9.27 -3.90 2.30
CA TYR A 59 10.06 -3.39 3.42
C TYR A 59 11.24 -4.28 3.74
N TYR A 60 12.27 -3.71 4.35
CA TYR A 60 13.39 -4.49 4.87
C TYR A 60 13.04 -5.09 6.23
N GLY A 61 13.06 -6.43 6.30
CA GLY A 61 12.90 -7.18 7.54
C GLY A 61 14.14 -7.08 8.44
N LYS A 62 14.08 -7.68 9.63
CA LYS A 62 15.21 -7.72 10.58
C LYS A 62 16.48 -8.37 9.99
N SER A 63 16.31 -9.28 9.04
CA SER A 63 17.41 -9.95 8.34
C SER A 63 18.07 -9.10 7.24
N GLY A 64 17.61 -7.86 7.02
CA GLY A 64 18.09 -7.02 5.92
C GLY A 64 17.59 -7.44 4.54
N LYS A 65 16.71 -8.45 4.45
CA LYS A 65 16.07 -8.86 3.19
C LYS A 65 14.81 -8.04 2.92
N LEU A 66 14.59 -7.71 1.64
CA LEU A 66 13.34 -7.13 1.17
C LEU A 66 12.22 -8.16 1.31
N GLN A 67 11.08 -7.75 1.87
CA GLN A 67 9.93 -8.59 2.22
C GLN A 67 8.63 -7.83 1.98
N GLY A 68 7.51 -8.56 1.93
CA GLY A 68 6.17 -8.00 1.88
C GLY A 68 5.38 -8.55 0.68
N VAL A 69 4.07 -8.26 0.66
CA VAL A 69 3.16 -8.85 -0.32
C VAL A 69 3.54 -8.55 -1.77
N ASP A 70 4.09 -7.37 -2.08
CA ASP A 70 4.48 -7.09 -3.46
C ASP A 70 5.77 -7.83 -3.83
N VAL A 71 6.65 -8.06 -2.86
CA VAL A 71 7.89 -8.83 -3.07
C VAL A 71 7.54 -10.29 -3.37
N ASP A 72 6.58 -10.85 -2.64
CA ASP A 72 6.07 -12.20 -2.88
C ASP A 72 5.37 -12.31 -4.26
N TYR A 73 4.62 -11.27 -4.65
CA TYR A 73 4.00 -11.18 -5.97
C TYR A 73 5.05 -11.15 -7.09
N ILE A 74 6.12 -10.34 -6.95
CA ILE A 74 7.20 -10.28 -7.93
C ILE A 74 7.97 -11.59 -8.01
N ALA A 75 8.24 -12.25 -6.88
CA ALA A 75 8.89 -13.57 -6.88
C ALA A 75 8.05 -14.62 -7.62
N LEU A 76 6.72 -14.57 -7.51
CA LEU A 76 5.82 -15.42 -8.28
C LEU A 76 5.88 -15.11 -9.77
N LEU A 77 5.93 -13.82 -10.14
CA LEU A 77 6.03 -13.38 -11.53
C LEU A 77 7.35 -13.82 -12.17
N GLU A 78 8.47 -13.63 -11.47
CA GLU A 78 9.81 -14.11 -11.86
C GLU A 78 9.79 -15.62 -12.13
N LYS A 79 9.22 -16.40 -11.21
CA LYS A 79 9.09 -17.85 -11.36
C LYS A 79 8.25 -18.24 -12.58
N LYS A 80 7.16 -17.52 -12.86
CA LYS A 80 6.27 -17.82 -14.00
C LYS A 80 6.88 -17.43 -15.35
N LEU A 81 7.69 -16.37 -15.38
CA LEU A 81 8.33 -15.86 -16.59
C LEU A 81 9.72 -16.49 -16.84
N GLY A 82 10.32 -17.10 -15.82
CA GLY A 82 11.69 -17.64 -15.90
C GLY A 82 12.76 -16.54 -16.01
N ILE A 83 12.50 -15.37 -15.41
CA ILE A 83 13.41 -14.21 -15.40
C ILE A 83 13.74 -13.79 -13.97
N GLN A 84 14.66 -12.84 -13.83
CA GLN A 84 14.94 -12.14 -12.57
C GLN A 84 14.92 -10.63 -12.82
N PHE A 85 14.20 -9.88 -11.99
CA PHE A 85 14.24 -8.43 -12.05
C PHE A 85 15.43 -7.89 -11.25
N GLU A 86 16.03 -6.81 -11.72
CA GLU A 86 16.98 -6.03 -10.92
C GLU A 86 16.21 -5.05 -10.03
N HIS A 87 16.09 -5.37 -8.74
CA HIS A 87 15.31 -4.57 -7.80
C HIS A 87 16.10 -3.35 -7.33
N ILE A 88 15.56 -2.16 -7.56
CA ILE A 88 16.16 -0.89 -7.14
C ILE A 88 15.24 -0.20 -6.13
N THR A 89 15.55 -0.35 -4.85
CA THR A 89 14.70 0.18 -3.77
C THR A 89 14.98 1.65 -3.48
N SER A 90 13.94 2.45 -3.25
CA SER A 90 14.07 3.83 -2.78
C SER A 90 12.78 4.30 -2.07
N ASN A 91 12.65 5.61 -1.77
CA ASN A 91 11.37 6.18 -1.36
C ASN A 91 10.45 6.35 -2.60
N TRP A 92 9.16 6.58 -2.37
CA TRP A 92 8.16 6.73 -3.44
C TRP A 92 8.53 7.77 -4.51
N HIS A 93 8.98 8.96 -4.09
CA HIS A 93 9.27 10.05 -5.01
C HIS A 93 10.46 9.71 -5.91
N THR A 94 11.52 9.15 -5.34
CA THR A 94 12.69 8.71 -6.10
C THR A 94 12.36 7.54 -7.05
N ALA A 95 11.53 6.59 -6.61
CA ALA A 95 11.11 5.48 -7.47
C ALA A 95 10.29 5.98 -8.67
N LEU A 96 9.36 6.91 -8.43
CA LEU A 96 8.54 7.52 -9.48
C LEU A 96 9.38 8.35 -10.45
N ASP A 97 10.30 9.18 -9.95
CA ASP A 97 11.18 10.00 -10.77
C ASP A 97 12.06 9.16 -11.71
N ARG A 98 12.62 8.05 -11.21
CA ARG A 98 13.37 7.09 -12.03
C ARG A 98 12.54 6.51 -13.17
N ALA A 99 11.29 6.12 -12.87
CA ALA A 99 10.39 5.56 -13.87
C ALA A 99 9.99 6.60 -14.92
N MET A 100 9.71 7.84 -14.50
CA MET A 100 9.40 8.94 -15.42
C MET A 100 10.57 9.31 -16.34
N LYS A 101 11.81 9.12 -15.87
CA LYS A 101 13.04 9.38 -16.64
C LYS A 101 13.50 8.18 -17.46
N HIS A 102 12.75 7.08 -17.47
CA HIS A 102 13.14 5.83 -18.11
C HIS A 102 14.48 5.26 -17.61
N GLU A 103 14.86 5.56 -16.36
CA GLU A 103 16.04 4.99 -15.69
C GLU A 103 15.78 3.56 -15.18
N VAL A 104 14.50 3.15 -15.16
CA VAL A 104 14.05 1.78 -14.86
C VAL A 104 12.99 1.33 -15.88
N ASP A 105 12.89 0.03 -16.09
CA ASP A 105 11.91 -0.57 -17.01
C ASP A 105 10.50 -0.62 -16.41
N THR A 106 10.40 -0.71 -15.09
CA THR A 106 9.11 -0.79 -14.39
C THR A 106 9.18 -0.23 -12.97
N ILE A 107 8.02 0.17 -12.44
CA ILE A 107 7.84 0.63 -11.07
C ILE A 107 6.74 -0.18 -10.39
N LEU A 108 7.06 -0.69 -9.20
CA LEU A 108 6.09 -1.36 -8.35
C LEU A 108 5.32 -0.34 -7.52
N ASN A 109 4.05 -0.65 -7.21
CA ASN A 109 3.20 0.16 -6.32
C ASN A 109 2.76 1.54 -6.82
N ALA A 110 2.77 1.76 -8.14
CA ALA A 110 2.20 2.99 -8.69
C ALA A 110 0.68 2.89 -8.80
N ASP A 111 -0.04 3.72 -8.04
CA ASP A 111 -1.47 3.90 -8.23
C ASP A 111 -1.74 4.61 -9.56
N LYS A 112 -2.71 4.09 -10.32
CA LYS A 112 -3.17 4.66 -11.58
C LYS A 112 -3.81 6.02 -11.33
N MET A 113 -3.31 7.04 -12.03
CA MET A 113 -3.85 8.40 -12.04
C MET A 113 -3.68 9.00 -13.43
N GLU A 114 -4.64 9.83 -13.85
CA GLU A 114 -4.66 10.45 -15.17
C GLU A 114 -3.34 11.16 -15.50
N TYR A 115 -2.80 11.94 -14.56
CA TYR A 115 -1.51 12.62 -14.78
C TYR A 115 -0.34 11.64 -14.92
N ARG A 116 -0.39 10.46 -14.28
CA ARG A 116 0.67 9.44 -14.38
C ARG A 116 0.59 8.61 -15.65
N GLU A 117 -0.59 8.48 -16.23
CA GLU A 117 -0.79 7.79 -17.52
C GLU A 117 -0.10 8.53 -18.67
N GLN A 118 0.25 9.80 -18.49
CA GLN A 118 1.04 10.55 -19.48
C GLN A 118 2.47 10.02 -19.64
N TYR A 119 2.99 9.27 -18.66
CA TYR A 119 4.39 8.78 -18.66
C TYR A 119 4.53 7.33 -18.22
N LEU A 120 3.48 6.68 -17.71
CA LEU A 120 3.50 5.28 -17.28
C LEU A 120 2.37 4.48 -17.93
N ASN A 121 2.70 3.28 -18.37
CA ASN A 121 1.71 2.24 -18.67
C ASN A 121 1.43 1.44 -17.41
N PHE A 122 0.14 1.19 -17.13
CA PHE A 122 -0.30 0.45 -15.95
C PHE A 122 -0.73 -0.97 -16.29
N THR A 123 -0.39 -1.91 -15.41
CA THR A 123 -0.90 -3.28 -15.47
C THR A 123 -2.36 -3.34 -15.02
N LYS A 124 -2.96 -4.54 -15.10
CA LYS A 124 -4.20 -4.81 -14.38
C LYS A 124 -3.94 -4.70 -12.87
N VAL A 125 -4.91 -4.17 -12.14
CA VAL A 125 -4.84 -4.08 -10.67
C VAL A 125 -4.64 -5.48 -10.08
N TYR A 126 -3.52 -5.69 -9.40
CA TYR A 126 -3.18 -6.95 -8.74
C TYR A 126 -3.34 -6.88 -7.21
N PHE A 127 -3.49 -5.66 -6.66
CA PHE A 127 -3.62 -5.43 -5.23
C PHE A 127 -4.56 -4.25 -4.98
N ALA A 128 -5.67 -4.51 -4.28
CA ALA A 128 -6.65 -3.51 -3.90
C ALA A 128 -6.91 -3.61 -2.40
N VAL A 129 -6.86 -2.47 -1.72
CA VAL A 129 -7.09 -2.38 -0.27
C VAL A 129 -7.90 -1.13 0.04
N PRO A 130 -8.87 -1.23 0.96
CA PRO A 130 -9.66 -0.08 1.38
C PRO A 130 -8.73 0.92 2.06
N GLN A 131 -8.97 2.19 1.79
CA GLN A 131 -8.37 3.25 2.59
C GLN A 131 -9.19 3.47 3.83
N VAL A 132 -8.50 3.64 4.94
CA VAL A 132 -9.14 3.90 6.23
C VAL A 132 -8.57 5.16 6.82
N VAL A 133 -9.50 5.92 7.37
CA VAL A 133 -9.26 7.09 8.18
C VAL A 133 -9.01 6.62 9.63
N ILE A 134 -7.96 7.12 10.26
CA ILE A 134 -7.61 6.75 11.64
C ILE A 134 -7.61 8.00 12.50
N ALA A 135 -8.42 7.98 13.57
CA ALA A 135 -8.52 9.04 14.57
C ALA A 135 -8.13 8.52 15.97
N PRO A 136 -7.78 9.40 16.91
CA PRO A 136 -7.71 9.08 18.35
C PRO A 136 -8.96 8.34 18.87
N GLU A 137 -8.79 7.47 19.85
CA GLU A 137 -9.90 6.63 20.39
C GLU A 137 -11.03 7.43 21.04
N ASN A 138 -10.74 8.64 21.51
CA ASN A 138 -11.71 9.55 22.11
C ASN A 138 -12.47 10.42 21.08
N GLU A 139 -12.22 10.23 19.78
CA GLU A 139 -12.94 10.92 18.71
C GLU A 139 -14.18 10.13 18.27
N ALA A 140 -15.20 10.85 17.83
CA ALA A 140 -16.37 10.23 17.21
C ALA A 140 -15.97 9.47 15.93
N ALA A 141 -16.69 8.39 15.63
CA ALA A 141 -16.51 7.67 14.38
C ALA A 141 -16.86 8.57 13.20
N ILE A 142 -15.96 8.66 12.23
CA ILE A 142 -16.13 9.45 11.01
C ILE A 142 -16.81 8.57 9.96
N SER A 143 -17.98 8.99 9.49
CA SER A 143 -18.77 8.25 8.50
C SER A 143 -18.68 8.84 7.09
N ASP A 144 -18.38 10.14 7.00
CA ASP A 144 -18.21 10.90 5.76
C ASP A 144 -16.93 11.75 5.82
N LEU A 145 -16.18 11.84 4.71
CA LEU A 145 -14.97 12.65 4.62
C LEU A 145 -15.26 14.15 4.79
N ASN A 146 -16.46 14.62 4.49
CA ASN A 146 -16.86 16.02 4.69
C ASN A 146 -16.96 16.41 6.17
N GLU A 147 -17.09 15.44 7.09
CA GLU A 147 -16.97 15.69 8.54
C GLU A 147 -15.55 16.15 8.94
N LEU A 148 -14.58 16.04 8.01
CA LEU A 148 -13.20 16.46 8.19
C LEU A 148 -12.92 17.89 7.68
N CYS A 149 -13.91 18.58 7.12
CA CYS A 149 -13.72 19.96 6.68
C CYS A 149 -13.21 20.83 7.84
N GLY A 150 -12.18 21.65 7.57
CA GLY A 150 -11.50 22.49 8.56
C GLY A 150 -10.56 21.74 9.50
N ARG A 151 -10.46 20.41 9.40
CA ARG A 151 -9.50 19.60 10.19
C ARG A 151 -8.19 19.40 9.44
N LYS A 152 -7.12 19.18 10.21
CA LYS A 152 -5.79 18.83 9.68
C LYS A 152 -5.62 17.33 9.54
N ILE A 153 -5.35 16.87 8.32
CA ILE A 153 -5.26 15.44 7.98
C ILE A 153 -3.88 15.17 7.42
N ALA A 154 -3.17 14.20 7.99
CA ALA A 154 -1.89 13.83 7.43
C ALA A 154 -2.05 12.81 6.32
N VAL A 155 -1.42 13.13 5.21
CA VAL A 155 -1.41 12.29 4.01
C VAL A 155 0.00 12.19 3.49
N HIS A 156 0.33 11.06 2.89
CA HIS A 156 1.65 10.92 2.27
C HIS A 156 1.77 11.86 1.07
N LYS A 157 2.81 12.69 1.06
CA LYS A 157 3.06 13.65 -0.01
C LYS A 157 3.12 12.95 -1.37
N GLY A 158 2.48 13.53 -2.38
CA GLY A 158 2.46 12.99 -3.75
C GLY A 158 1.78 11.62 -3.90
N SER A 159 0.99 11.20 -2.91
CA SER A 159 0.15 9.99 -3.01
C SER A 159 -1.13 10.25 -3.82
N SER A 160 -1.74 9.17 -4.29
CA SER A 160 -3.10 9.16 -4.85
C SER A 160 -4.11 9.83 -3.94
N TYR A 161 -4.00 9.60 -2.64
CA TYR A 161 -4.93 10.12 -1.65
C TYR A 161 -4.77 11.62 -1.42
N SER A 162 -3.53 12.14 -1.47
CA SER A 162 -3.31 13.60 -1.39
C SER A 162 -4.03 14.29 -2.55
N ALA A 163 -3.82 13.80 -3.78
CA ALA A 163 -4.48 14.33 -4.97
C ALA A 163 -6.01 14.19 -4.90
N PHE A 164 -6.52 13.02 -4.49
CA PHE A 164 -7.95 12.78 -4.33
C PHE A 164 -8.60 13.76 -3.33
N LEU A 165 -8.00 13.95 -2.15
CA LEU A 165 -8.54 14.86 -1.14
C LEU A 165 -8.47 16.33 -1.59
N GLN A 166 -7.37 16.74 -2.25
CA GLN A 166 -7.25 18.10 -2.79
C GLN A 166 -8.34 18.40 -3.83
N GLN A 167 -8.65 17.42 -4.68
CA GLN A 167 -9.61 17.58 -5.76
C GLN A 167 -11.07 17.51 -5.28
N HIS A 168 -11.38 16.58 -4.38
CA HIS A 168 -12.77 16.27 -4.01
C HIS A 168 -13.19 16.81 -2.63
N HIS A 169 -12.24 17.09 -1.74
CA HIS A 169 -12.50 17.61 -0.39
C HIS A 169 -11.54 18.78 -0.04
N PRO A 170 -11.53 19.87 -0.83
CA PRO A 170 -10.61 21.00 -0.63
C PRO A 170 -10.82 21.75 0.69
N CYS A 171 -11.93 21.50 1.38
CA CYS A 171 -12.20 22.01 2.72
C CYS A 171 -11.29 21.39 3.80
N ILE A 172 -10.62 20.27 3.50
CA ILE A 172 -9.75 19.55 4.43
C ILE A 172 -8.34 20.14 4.35
N GLU A 173 -7.74 20.48 5.49
CA GLU A 173 -6.36 20.96 5.55
C GLU A 173 -5.39 19.76 5.50
N LEU A 174 -4.62 19.62 4.43
CA LEU A 174 -3.68 18.50 4.27
C LEU A 174 -2.30 18.83 4.83
N LEU A 175 -1.85 17.99 5.76
CA LEU A 175 -0.47 17.94 6.23
C LEU A 175 0.28 16.88 5.43
N GLU A 176 1.01 17.29 4.39
CA GLU A 176 1.76 16.37 3.55
C GLU A 176 3.03 15.85 4.23
N VAL A 177 3.15 14.54 4.34
CA VAL A 177 4.24 13.84 5.05
C VAL A 177 5.05 12.99 4.09
N ILE A 178 6.38 13.10 4.16
CA ILE A 178 7.29 12.24 3.38
C ILE A 178 7.75 11.02 4.21
N ASP A 179 8.20 11.25 5.45
CA ASP A 179 8.69 10.19 6.33
C ASP A 179 7.64 9.77 7.36
N LYS A 180 6.95 8.66 7.06
CA LYS A 180 5.94 8.06 7.94
C LYS A 180 6.50 7.68 9.32
N LYS A 181 7.75 7.20 9.41
CA LYS A 181 8.35 6.75 10.68
C LYS A 181 8.65 7.93 11.60
N LYS A 182 9.07 9.06 11.04
CA LYS A 182 9.31 10.29 11.80
C LYS A 182 8.00 10.94 12.26
N PHE A 183 6.94 10.80 11.46
CA PHE A 183 5.69 11.48 11.69
C PHE A 183 4.72 10.72 12.60
N LEU A 184 4.59 9.40 12.43
CA LEU A 184 3.63 8.59 13.20
C LEU A 184 3.76 8.72 14.73
N PRO A 185 4.97 8.77 15.34
CA PRO A 185 5.12 8.98 16.78
C PRO A 185 4.60 10.34 17.27
N GLN A 186 4.51 11.34 16.39
CA GLN A 186 3.99 12.68 16.74
C GLN A 186 2.46 12.68 16.87
N LEU A 187 1.79 11.60 16.45
CA LEU A 187 0.34 11.45 16.44
C LEU A 187 -0.21 10.69 17.65
N LEU A 188 0.70 10.22 18.52
CA LEU A 188 0.32 9.51 19.73
C LEU A 188 -0.31 10.49 20.75
N PRO A 189 -1.29 10.03 21.54
CA PRO A 189 -2.03 10.87 22.48
C PRO A 189 -1.11 11.66 23.41
N GLY A 190 -1.37 12.97 23.54
CA GLY A 190 -0.58 13.90 24.35
C GLY A 190 0.12 15.01 23.57
N ARG A 191 0.14 14.96 22.23
CA ARG A 191 0.60 16.06 21.38
C ARG A 191 -0.55 16.59 20.55
N GLN A 192 -0.83 17.88 20.73
CA GLN A 192 -1.97 18.59 20.17
C GLN A 192 -1.94 18.52 18.64
N GLN A 193 -2.83 17.71 18.04
CA GLN A 193 -3.72 17.96 16.90
C GLN A 193 -4.31 16.59 16.46
N PRO A 194 -5.62 16.48 16.14
CA PRO A 194 -6.19 15.24 15.64
C PRO A 194 -5.67 15.00 14.23
N VAL A 195 -4.55 14.30 14.12
CA VAL A 195 -3.99 13.96 12.81
C VAL A 195 -4.62 12.67 12.35
N LEU A 196 -5.52 12.83 11.38
CA LEU A 196 -6.13 11.71 10.74
C LEU A 196 -5.13 11.08 9.77
N VAL A 197 -4.85 9.79 9.95
CA VAL A 197 -3.93 9.05 9.08
C VAL A 197 -4.72 8.21 8.11
N LEU A 198 -4.53 8.43 6.81
CA LEU A 198 -5.00 7.53 5.76
C LEU A 198 -3.91 6.52 5.46
N LEU A 199 -3.93 5.36 6.12
CA LEU A 199 -2.94 4.31 5.82
C LEU A 199 -3.49 2.88 5.97
N ILE A 200 -3.30 2.14 4.89
CA ILE A 200 -3.33 0.67 4.73
C ILE A 200 -2.53 -0.07 5.83
N THR A 201 -1.64 0.61 6.54
CA THR A 201 -0.58 0.01 7.36
C THR A 201 -1.04 -0.50 8.71
N LEU A 202 -2.24 -0.14 9.18
CA LEU A 202 -2.54 -0.31 10.59
C LEU A 202 -2.85 -1.73 11.01
N TRP A 203 -3.50 -2.60 10.24
CA TRP A 203 -3.79 -3.96 10.76
C TRP A 203 -2.52 -4.75 11.14
N VAL A 204 -1.46 -4.67 10.32
CA VAL A 204 -0.19 -5.35 10.59
C VAL A 204 0.56 -4.68 11.76
N ILE A 205 0.47 -3.35 11.88
CA ILE A 205 1.06 -2.60 13.01
C ILE A 205 0.28 -2.87 14.32
N PHE A 206 -1.05 -2.88 14.29
CA PHE A 206 -1.95 -3.20 15.41
C PHE A 206 -1.61 -4.57 16.01
N ARG A 207 -1.37 -5.59 15.17
CA ARG A 207 -0.99 -6.92 15.64
C ARG A 207 0.39 -6.98 16.29
N LYS A 208 1.32 -6.11 15.88
CA LYS A 208 2.73 -6.17 16.32
C LYS A 208 3.06 -5.23 17.48
N TRP A 209 2.27 -4.17 17.70
CA TRP A 209 2.55 -3.13 18.70
C TRP A 209 1.53 -3.06 19.86
N LEU A 210 0.25 -3.40 19.63
CA LEU A 210 -0.77 -3.37 20.69
C LEU A 210 -1.07 -4.74 21.32
N PHE A 211 -0.62 -5.83 20.69
CA PHE A 211 -0.71 -7.18 21.24
C PHE A 211 0.68 -7.82 21.29
N PRO A 212 1.53 -7.50 22.30
CA PRO A 212 2.66 -8.36 22.60
C PRO A 212 2.13 -9.77 22.84
N VAL A 213 2.72 -10.76 22.18
CA VAL A 213 2.43 -12.19 22.40
C VAL A 213 2.97 -12.57 23.78
N SER A 214 2.29 -12.13 24.83
CA SER A 214 2.56 -12.48 26.21
C SER A 214 1.24 -12.53 26.96
N ARG A 215 0.43 -13.54 26.60
CA ARG A 215 -0.51 -14.31 27.44
C ARG A 215 -1.43 -15.11 26.51
N LEU A 216 -0.93 -16.23 26.03
CA LEU A 216 -1.76 -17.39 25.80
C LEU A 216 -1.24 -18.45 26.76
N SER A 217 -1.78 -18.42 27.98
CA SER A 217 -1.91 -19.63 28.77
C SER A 217 -3.07 -20.40 28.15
N ILE A 218 -2.85 -21.70 27.98
CA ILE A 218 -3.74 -22.74 27.44
C ILE A 218 -5.18 -22.57 27.95
#